data_AF-A0AAW2IIK2-F1
#
_entry.id   AF-A0AAW2IIK2-F1
#
_cell.length_a   1.000
_cell.length_b   1.000
_cell.length_c   1.000
_cell.angle_alpha   90.00
_cell.angle_beta   90.00
_cell.angle_gamma   90.00
#
_symmetry.space_group_name_H-M   'P 1'
#
loop_
_entity.id
_entity.type
_entity.pdbx_description
1 polymer ?
#
loop_
_entity_poly.entity_id
_entity_poly.type
_entity_poly.pdbx_seq_one_letter_code
_entity_poly.pdbx_strand_id
1 'polypeptide(L)'
;MEAEFSASLQSGRVLVSKHLLAENCNNVKIPISCRIPCKTIVATFQTVMGSSLSQQSAVDTISQWNSRPPHELIFDSGRREIGQYMQAVDRLQQSDNVRGSNELMSTALARLKREFIAVLSRQSEYQAGPSSTMEWSSVNDSTAYVFRYEDYVVSEPPNADVVMYLRNIAERMNSGGRLGECVRVYKSLRISFLQSQLKRLRFEELSRGCSTKRCEWDMLKVKMELWIQVSKICVKILFQREKQLCEQIFEGLGIML
;
A
#
# COMPACT_ATOMS: atom_id res chain seq x y z
N MET A 1 -15.44 45.59 10.85
CA MET A 1 -14.05 45.10 10.96
C MET A 1 -13.93 43.70 11.56
N GLU A 2 -14.88 43.20 12.37
CA GLU A 2 -14.83 41.81 12.90
C GLU A 2 -15.50 40.74 12.00
N ALA A 3 -16.37 41.12 11.06
CA ALA A 3 -17.03 40.16 10.17
C ALA A 3 -16.11 39.62 9.05
N GLU A 4 -15.11 40.39 8.61
CA GLU A 4 -14.18 39.97 7.54
C GLU A 4 -13.05 39.07 8.05
N PHE A 5 -12.70 39.15 9.34
CA PHE A 5 -11.67 38.30 9.95
C PHE A 5 -12.18 36.87 10.21
N SER A 6 -13.47 36.71 10.53
CA SER A 6 -14.12 35.39 10.70
C SER A 6 -14.29 34.65 9.36
N ALA A 7 -14.59 35.36 8.27
CA ALA A 7 -14.71 34.76 6.94
C ALA A 7 -13.36 34.24 6.41
N SER A 8 -12.26 34.92 6.74
CA SER A 8 -10.91 34.50 6.36
C SER A 8 -10.46 33.20 7.08
N LEU A 9 -10.88 33.01 8.34
CA LEU A 9 -10.55 31.82 9.14
C LEU A 9 -11.38 30.57 8.78
N GLN A 10 -12.62 30.74 8.34
CA GLN A 10 -13.45 29.63 7.84
C GLN A 10 -13.05 29.16 6.44
N SER A 11 -12.60 30.09 5.57
CA SER A 11 -12.00 29.74 4.27
C SER A 11 -10.66 29.00 4.46
N GLY A 12 -9.82 29.44 5.40
CA GLY A 12 -8.54 28.80 5.72
C GLY A 12 -8.64 27.38 6.29
N ARG A 13 -9.68 27.05 7.07
CA ARG A 13 -9.82 25.71 7.70
C ARG A 13 -10.27 24.60 6.74
N VAL A 14 -11.00 24.94 5.69
CA VAL A 14 -11.35 23.98 4.61
C VAL A 14 -10.21 23.87 3.61
N LEU A 15 -9.45 24.96 3.41
CA LEU A 15 -8.23 24.93 2.62
C LEU A 15 -7.18 24.07 3.31
N VAL A 16 -6.75 24.29 4.55
CA VAL A 16 -5.65 23.52 5.17
C VAL A 16 -5.87 21.99 5.13
N SER A 17 -7.09 21.48 5.34
CA SER A 17 -7.38 20.04 5.23
C SER A 17 -7.42 19.50 3.78
N LYS A 18 -7.77 20.33 2.79
CA LYS A 18 -7.66 19.96 1.36
C LYS A 18 -6.30 20.31 0.76
N HIS A 19 -5.56 21.26 1.32
CA HIS A 19 -4.30 21.83 0.84
C HIS A 19 -3.14 20.99 1.37
N LEU A 20 -3.15 20.52 2.63
CA LEU A 20 -2.17 19.50 3.06
C LEU A 20 -2.36 18.15 2.36
N LEU A 21 -3.54 17.88 1.79
CA LEU A 21 -3.80 16.69 0.97
C LEU A 21 -3.68 16.93 -0.55
N ALA A 22 -3.61 18.18 -1.03
CA ALA A 22 -3.52 18.50 -2.46
C ALA A 22 -2.22 19.23 -2.87
N GLU A 23 -1.54 19.94 -1.97
CA GLU A 23 -0.25 20.61 -2.26
C GLU A 23 0.95 19.69 -2.13
N ASN A 24 0.82 18.53 -1.49
CA ASN A 24 1.92 17.57 -1.44
C ASN A 24 1.99 16.63 -2.66
N CYS A 25 1.11 16.84 -3.66
CA CYS A 25 1.08 16.03 -4.89
C CYS A 25 1.42 16.81 -6.17
N ASN A 26 1.65 18.14 -6.15
CA ASN A 26 1.69 18.93 -7.39
C ASN A 26 2.86 19.93 -7.57
N ASN A 27 3.91 19.90 -6.76
CA ASN A 27 5.10 20.73 -7.02
C ASN A 27 6.41 20.01 -6.72
N VAL A 28 6.83 19.16 -7.67
CA VAL A 28 8.25 18.84 -7.88
C VAL A 28 8.55 19.05 -9.37
N LYS A 29 9.03 20.25 -9.73
CA LYS A 29 9.68 20.51 -11.02
C LYS A 29 11.18 20.50 -10.80
N ILE A 30 11.94 19.49 -11.24
CA ILE A 30 13.34 19.52 -11.79
C ILE A 30 13.72 18.07 -12.26
N PRO A 31 14.63 17.82 -13.23
CA PRO A 31 14.79 18.34 -14.59
C PRO A 31 14.49 17.28 -15.67
N ILE A 32 14.26 17.77 -16.89
CA ILE A 32 14.18 16.98 -18.12
C ILE A 32 15.60 16.60 -18.55
N SER A 33 15.97 15.33 -18.45
CA SER A 33 16.80 14.63 -19.44
C SER A 33 17.14 13.22 -18.92
N CYS A 34 16.60 12.20 -19.60
CA CYS A 34 17.42 11.20 -20.27
C CYS A 34 16.49 10.22 -21.00
N ARG A 35 16.39 10.41 -22.32
CA ARG A 35 16.02 9.33 -23.25
C ARG A 35 17.18 8.33 -23.24
N ILE A 36 17.06 7.18 -22.58
CA ILE A 36 17.84 5.98 -22.95
C ILE A 36 16.96 4.72 -22.77
N PRO A 37 16.87 3.84 -23.77
CA PRO A 37 16.02 2.67 -23.75
C PRO A 37 16.68 1.51 -22.98
N CYS A 38 16.29 1.26 -21.73
CA CYS A 38 16.78 0.11 -20.97
C CYS A 38 15.99 -1.18 -21.24
N LYS A 39 15.87 -1.58 -22.51
CA LYS A 39 15.38 -2.93 -22.88
C LYS A 39 16.50 -3.98 -23.07
N THR A 40 17.78 -3.62 -22.93
CA THR A 40 18.87 -4.50 -23.40
C THR A 40 19.77 -5.09 -22.32
N ILE A 41 19.80 -4.57 -21.07
CA ILE A 41 20.83 -5.00 -20.10
C ILE A 41 20.33 -6.07 -19.11
N VAL A 42 19.03 -6.15 -18.81
CA VAL A 42 18.49 -7.20 -17.91
C VAL A 42 18.36 -8.56 -18.61
N ALA A 43 18.27 -8.57 -19.95
CA ALA A 43 18.10 -9.79 -20.73
C ALA A 43 19.36 -10.70 -20.72
N THR A 44 20.53 -10.19 -20.37
CA THR A 44 21.80 -10.94 -20.49
C THR A 44 22.22 -11.65 -19.19
N PHE A 45 21.64 -11.31 -18.04
CA PHE A 45 22.07 -11.89 -16.75
C PHE A 45 21.25 -13.11 -16.28
N GLN A 46 20.12 -13.43 -16.93
CA GLN A 46 19.27 -14.59 -16.58
C GLN A 46 19.51 -15.85 -17.44
N THR A 47 20.47 -15.83 -18.38
CA THR A 47 20.71 -16.95 -19.31
C THR A 47 21.66 -18.02 -18.75
N VAL A 48 22.27 -17.84 -17.59
CA VAL A 48 23.25 -18.81 -17.06
C VAL A 48 22.64 -19.53 -15.85
N MET A 49 22.25 -20.79 -16.08
CA MET A 49 21.78 -21.79 -15.12
C MET A 49 20.27 -21.78 -14.78
N GLY A 50 19.48 -22.29 -15.72
CA GLY A 50 18.13 -22.77 -15.45
C GLY A 50 17.62 -23.56 -16.64
N SER A 51 17.42 -24.87 -16.47
CA SER A 51 16.78 -25.76 -17.45
C SER A 51 15.63 -25.03 -18.15
N SER A 52 15.74 -24.87 -19.47
CA SER A 52 14.79 -24.07 -20.23
C SER A 52 13.42 -24.73 -20.18
N LEU A 53 12.50 -24.17 -19.40
CA LEU A 53 11.10 -24.59 -19.42
C LEU A 53 10.59 -24.42 -20.87
N SER A 54 10.02 -25.48 -21.44
CA SER A 54 9.46 -25.41 -22.79
C SER A 54 8.25 -24.48 -22.81
N GLN A 55 7.96 -23.87 -23.97
CA GLN A 55 6.79 -22.98 -24.09
C GLN A 55 5.49 -23.73 -23.77
N GLN A 56 5.39 -25.00 -24.18
CA GLN A 56 4.24 -25.84 -23.86
C GLN A 56 4.11 -26.08 -22.34
N SER A 57 5.21 -26.37 -21.66
CA SER A 57 5.21 -26.56 -20.20
C SER A 57 4.77 -25.28 -19.46
N ALA A 58 5.13 -24.09 -19.96
CA ALA A 58 4.65 -22.82 -19.40
C ALA A 58 3.13 -22.65 -19.56
N VAL A 59 2.60 -22.97 -20.75
CA VAL A 59 1.15 -22.92 -21.03
C VAL A 59 0.39 -23.89 -20.13
N ASP A 60 0.89 -25.12 -19.96
CA ASP A 60 0.26 -26.15 -19.13
C ASP A 60 0.22 -25.72 -17.66
N THR A 61 1.33 -25.17 -17.16
CA THR A 61 1.44 -24.65 -15.79
C THR A 61 0.39 -23.56 -15.56
N ILE A 62 0.28 -22.58 -16.46
CA ILE A 62 -0.66 -21.47 -16.30
C ILE A 62 -2.11 -21.95 -16.39
N SER A 63 -2.40 -22.86 -17.31
CA SER A 63 -3.73 -23.45 -17.47
C SER A 63 -4.14 -24.24 -16.23
N GLN A 64 -3.22 -25.01 -15.66
CA GLN A 64 -3.43 -25.77 -14.42
C GLN A 64 -3.73 -24.84 -13.24
N TRP A 65 -3.03 -23.72 -13.10
CA TRP A 65 -3.28 -22.76 -12.02
C TRP A 65 -4.57 -21.95 -12.23
N ASN A 66 -4.98 -21.73 -13.47
CA ASN A 66 -6.23 -21.04 -13.79
C ASN A 66 -7.47 -21.88 -13.51
N SER A 67 -7.38 -23.21 -13.58
CA SER A 67 -8.49 -24.11 -13.22
C SER A 67 -8.67 -24.28 -11.71
N ARG A 68 -7.66 -23.92 -10.90
CA ARG A 68 -7.73 -23.98 -9.44
C ARG A 68 -8.64 -22.89 -8.86
N PRO A 69 -9.33 -23.18 -7.75
CA PRO A 69 -10.26 -22.24 -7.15
C PRO A 69 -9.56 -20.94 -6.71
N PRO A 70 -10.29 -19.81 -6.60
CA PRO A 70 -9.70 -18.51 -6.29
C PRO A 70 -9.07 -18.40 -4.89
N HIS A 71 -9.50 -19.25 -3.93
CA HIS A 71 -8.99 -19.24 -2.56
C HIS A 71 -7.66 -19.99 -2.40
N GLU A 72 -7.26 -20.79 -3.40
CA GLU A 72 -5.98 -21.50 -3.38
C GLU A 72 -4.89 -20.59 -3.94
N LEU A 73 -4.12 -19.98 -3.06
CA LEU A 73 -3.08 -19.03 -3.44
C LEU A 73 -1.79 -19.75 -3.85
N ILE A 74 -1.17 -19.27 -4.92
CA ILE A 74 0.19 -19.64 -5.30
C ILE A 74 1.15 -19.30 -4.16
N PHE A 75 0.88 -18.23 -3.40
CA PHE A 75 1.69 -17.84 -2.24
C PHE A 75 1.78 -18.90 -1.15
N ASP A 76 0.70 -19.63 -0.87
CA ASP A 76 0.66 -20.67 0.17
C ASP A 76 1.29 -21.99 -0.32
N SER A 77 1.76 -22.02 -1.58
CA SER A 77 2.43 -23.18 -2.17
C SER A 77 3.92 -23.21 -1.84
N GLY A 78 4.59 -24.32 -2.18
CA GLY A 78 6.02 -24.42 -1.99
C GLY A 78 6.81 -23.44 -2.87
N ARG A 79 8.03 -23.12 -2.44
CA ARG A 79 8.95 -22.22 -3.18
C ARG A 79 9.22 -22.69 -4.61
N ARG A 80 9.16 -24.00 -4.87
CA ARG A 80 9.33 -24.57 -6.21
C ARG A 80 8.15 -24.27 -7.10
N GLU A 81 6.93 -24.45 -6.60
CA GLU A 81 5.69 -24.20 -7.32
C GLU A 81 5.54 -22.70 -7.63
N ILE A 82 5.87 -21.84 -6.67
CA ILE A 82 5.94 -20.38 -6.89
C ILE A 82 6.93 -20.07 -8.01
N GLY A 83 8.16 -20.60 -7.93
CA GLY A 83 9.20 -20.38 -8.93
C GLY A 83 8.79 -20.87 -10.33
N GLN A 84 8.15 -22.05 -10.41
CA GLN A 84 7.64 -22.61 -11.67
C GLN A 84 6.58 -21.73 -12.30
N TYR A 85 5.61 -21.24 -11.52
CA TYR A 85 4.58 -20.34 -12.03
C TYR A 85 5.18 -19.01 -12.52
N MET A 86 6.07 -18.40 -11.73
CA MET A 86 6.74 -17.15 -12.10
C MET A 86 7.56 -17.30 -13.38
N GLN A 87 8.30 -18.41 -13.52
CA GLN A 87 9.05 -18.72 -14.73
C GLN A 87 8.13 -18.97 -15.93
N ALA A 88 6.98 -19.64 -15.74
CA ALA A 88 5.99 -19.83 -16.79
C ALA A 88 5.42 -18.50 -17.30
N VAL A 89 5.14 -17.55 -16.40
CA VAL A 89 4.73 -16.19 -16.78
C VAL A 89 5.83 -15.51 -17.59
N ASP A 90 7.08 -15.51 -17.10
CA ASP A 90 8.22 -14.88 -17.77
C ASP A 90 8.40 -15.44 -19.21
N ARG A 91 8.24 -16.75 -19.37
CA ARG A 91 8.28 -17.44 -20.68
C ARG A 91 7.17 -16.98 -21.63
N LEU A 92 5.94 -16.79 -21.13
CA LEU A 92 4.87 -16.24 -21.96
C LEU A 92 5.15 -14.79 -22.39
N GLN A 93 5.77 -13.97 -21.53
CA GLN A 93 6.08 -12.57 -21.89
C GLN A 93 7.18 -12.46 -22.94
N GLN A 94 8.07 -13.45 -23.01
CA GLN A 94 9.14 -13.52 -24.00
C GLN A 94 8.67 -14.04 -25.37
N SER A 95 7.49 -14.67 -25.45
CA SER A 95 6.98 -15.19 -26.72
C SER A 95 6.23 -14.11 -27.52
N ASP A 96 6.82 -13.64 -28.62
CA ASP A 96 6.26 -12.60 -29.51
C ASP A 96 5.04 -13.04 -30.37
N ASN A 97 4.35 -14.16 -30.03
CA ASN A 97 3.37 -14.76 -30.94
C ASN A 97 1.91 -14.32 -30.70
N VAL A 98 1.22 -14.09 -31.81
CA VAL A 98 0.06 -13.21 -31.99
C VAL A 98 -1.27 -13.85 -31.52
N ARG A 99 -2.09 -13.04 -30.83
CA ARG A 99 -3.52 -13.21 -30.48
C ARG A 99 -3.88 -14.29 -29.44
N GLY A 100 -3.39 -15.53 -29.55
CA GLY A 100 -3.71 -16.61 -28.59
C GLY A 100 -2.96 -16.47 -27.25
N SER A 101 -1.69 -16.06 -27.31
CA SER A 101 -0.86 -15.79 -26.13
C SER A 101 -1.37 -14.61 -25.30
N ASN A 102 -2.12 -13.68 -25.91
CA ASN A 102 -2.64 -12.48 -25.23
C ASN A 102 -3.76 -12.81 -24.24
N GLU A 103 -4.65 -13.75 -24.56
CA GLU A 103 -5.72 -14.16 -23.63
C GLU A 103 -5.16 -14.95 -22.45
N LEU A 104 -4.23 -15.87 -22.72
CA LEU A 104 -3.57 -16.65 -21.67
C LEU A 104 -2.71 -15.75 -20.77
N MET A 105 -1.96 -14.79 -21.36
CA MET A 105 -1.26 -13.74 -20.62
C MET A 105 -2.22 -12.89 -19.81
N SER A 106 -3.35 -12.47 -20.41
CA SER A 106 -4.36 -11.67 -19.72
C SER A 106 -4.90 -12.40 -18.50
N THR A 107 -5.14 -13.70 -18.64
CA THR A 107 -5.60 -14.57 -17.56
C THR A 107 -4.51 -14.76 -16.49
N ALA A 108 -3.25 -14.97 -16.89
CA ALA A 108 -2.12 -15.13 -15.97
C ALA A 108 -1.92 -13.88 -15.10
N LEU A 109 -1.79 -12.67 -15.65
CA LEU A 109 -1.62 -11.48 -14.79
C LEU A 109 -2.92 -11.08 -14.07
N ALA A 110 -4.10 -11.55 -14.51
CA ALA A 110 -5.32 -11.43 -13.72
C ALA A 110 -5.27 -12.33 -12.48
N ARG A 111 -4.70 -13.55 -12.57
CA ARG A 111 -4.41 -14.39 -11.40
C ARG A 111 -3.37 -13.73 -10.50
N LEU A 112 -2.25 -13.25 -11.03
CA LEU A 112 -1.24 -12.51 -10.27
C LEU A 112 -1.83 -11.30 -9.52
N LYS A 113 -2.73 -10.54 -10.15
CA LYS A 113 -3.43 -9.43 -9.48
C LYS A 113 -4.28 -9.91 -8.30
N ARG A 114 -4.97 -11.05 -8.43
CA ARG A 114 -5.75 -11.64 -7.33
C ARG A 114 -4.84 -12.10 -6.20
N GLU A 115 -3.74 -12.76 -6.51
CA GLU A 115 -2.70 -13.14 -5.55
C GLU A 115 -2.20 -11.92 -4.77
N PHE A 116 -1.87 -10.84 -5.49
CA PHE A 116 -1.41 -9.59 -4.90
C PHE A 116 -2.44 -9.03 -3.92
N ILE A 117 -3.72 -8.97 -4.32
CA ILE A 117 -4.82 -8.51 -3.46
C ILE A 117 -4.94 -9.41 -2.22
N ALA A 118 -4.99 -10.73 -2.39
CA ALA A 118 -5.23 -11.66 -1.30
C ALA A 118 -4.10 -11.63 -0.26
N VAL A 119 -2.86 -11.66 -0.72
CA VAL A 119 -1.67 -11.62 0.15
C VAL A 119 -1.56 -10.27 0.86
N LEU A 120 -1.78 -9.15 0.16
CA LEU A 120 -1.71 -7.82 0.76
C LEU A 120 -2.84 -7.57 1.78
N SER A 121 -4.05 -8.08 1.52
CA SER A 121 -5.17 -8.02 2.47
C SER A 121 -4.87 -8.83 3.73
N ARG A 122 -4.42 -10.09 3.58
CA ARG A 122 -4.03 -10.95 4.71
C ARG A 122 -2.94 -10.30 5.55
N GLN A 123 -1.94 -9.70 4.90
CA GLN A 123 -0.88 -8.94 5.56
C GLN A 123 -1.46 -7.76 6.37
N SER A 124 -2.39 -7.00 5.79
CA SER A 124 -3.03 -5.85 6.43
C SER A 124 -3.90 -6.26 7.63
N GLU A 125 -4.56 -7.42 7.58
CA GLU A 125 -5.33 -7.99 8.69
C GLU A 125 -4.45 -8.41 9.88
N TYR A 126 -3.31 -9.05 9.62
CA TYR A 126 -2.33 -9.37 10.67
C TYR A 126 -1.79 -8.11 11.35
N GLN A 127 -1.53 -7.05 10.58
CA GLN A 127 -1.12 -5.76 11.14
C GLN A 127 -2.24 -5.03 11.88
N ALA A 128 -3.50 -5.33 11.55
CA ALA A 128 -4.64 -4.76 12.24
C ALA A 128 -4.77 -5.38 13.65
N GLY A 129 -4.60 -6.70 13.80
CA GLY A 129 -4.50 -7.44 15.08
C GLY A 129 -5.69 -7.28 16.05
N PRO A 130 -5.90 -8.20 17.02
CA PRO A 130 -6.88 -7.97 18.07
C PRO A 130 -6.47 -6.72 18.86
N SER A 131 -7.47 -5.90 19.18
CA SER A 131 -7.38 -4.62 19.86
C SER A 131 -6.87 -4.74 21.31
N SER A 132 -5.69 -5.31 21.55
CA SER A 132 -5.07 -5.29 22.86
C SER A 132 -4.25 -4.01 23.01
N THR A 133 -4.59 -3.26 24.07
CA THR A 133 -3.91 -2.09 24.65
C THR A 133 -4.20 -0.70 24.09
N MET A 134 -5.45 -0.38 23.73
CA MET A 134 -5.84 1.05 23.76
C MET A 134 -7.30 1.27 24.14
N GLU A 135 -7.65 0.81 25.34
CA GLU A 135 -8.78 1.38 26.08
C GLU A 135 -8.36 2.75 26.64
N TRP A 136 -8.36 3.80 25.81
CA TRP A 136 -8.42 5.17 26.36
C TRP A 136 -9.87 5.39 26.84
N SER A 137 -10.06 5.49 28.17
CA SER A 137 -11.31 5.88 28.83
C SER A 137 -11.76 7.24 28.31
N SER A 138 -13.04 7.38 27.95
CA SER A 138 -13.57 8.48 27.14
C SER A 138 -12.96 9.87 27.45
N VAL A 139 -12.69 10.65 26.39
CA VAL A 139 -12.06 11.99 26.43
C VAL A 139 -12.80 13.04 27.28
N ASN A 140 -13.94 12.69 27.86
CA ASN A 140 -14.76 13.49 28.77
C ASN A 140 -14.58 13.12 30.25
N ASP A 141 -13.80 12.09 30.58
CA ASP A 141 -13.50 11.69 31.94
C ASP A 141 -12.10 12.20 32.34
N SER A 142 -12.00 12.80 33.54
CA SER A 142 -10.78 13.44 34.04
C SER A 142 -9.62 12.45 34.30
N THR A 143 -9.87 11.15 34.10
CA THR A 143 -8.88 10.05 34.15
C THR A 143 -8.28 9.71 32.79
N ALA A 144 -8.42 10.58 31.79
CA ALA A 144 -7.76 10.51 30.48
C ALA A 144 -6.22 10.61 30.61
N TYR A 145 -5.63 9.59 31.22
CA TYR A 145 -4.22 9.49 31.51
C TYR A 145 -3.47 9.17 30.20
N VAL A 146 -2.94 10.22 29.59
CA VAL A 146 -1.62 10.27 28.97
C VAL A 146 -1.30 9.13 27.98
N PHE A 147 -2.05 8.99 26.88
CA PHE A 147 -1.50 8.30 25.71
C PHE A 147 -0.33 9.09 25.15
N ARG A 148 0.85 8.47 25.22
CA ARG A 148 2.09 9.00 24.67
C ARG A 148 2.43 8.27 23.39
N TYR A 149 3.03 9.00 22.43
CA TYR A 149 3.58 8.44 21.20
C TYR A 149 4.49 7.23 21.46
N GLU A 150 5.24 7.28 22.56
CA GLU A 150 6.20 6.27 22.98
C GLU A 150 5.55 4.92 23.35
N ASP A 151 4.28 4.94 23.76
CA ASP A 151 3.54 3.74 24.17
C ASP A 151 2.82 3.07 22.99
N TYR A 152 2.91 3.64 21.78
CA TYR A 152 2.28 3.08 20.60
C TYR A 152 3.01 1.81 20.15
N VAL A 153 2.43 0.66 20.50
CA VAL A 153 2.92 -0.65 20.06
C VAL A 153 2.75 -0.77 18.56
N VAL A 154 3.89 -0.83 17.87
CA VAL A 154 3.88 -0.97 16.43
C VAL A 154 3.74 -2.44 16.07
N SER A 155 2.79 -2.78 15.18
CA SER A 155 2.66 -4.13 14.66
C SER A 155 3.97 -4.60 14.00
N GLU A 156 4.23 -5.90 13.99
CA GLU A 156 5.44 -6.40 13.33
C GLU A 156 5.49 -5.98 11.85
N PRO A 157 6.69 -5.68 11.31
CA PRO A 157 6.84 -5.41 9.89
C PRO A 157 6.37 -6.62 9.07
N PRO A 158 5.91 -6.42 7.83
CA PRO A 158 5.56 -7.53 6.95
C PRO A 158 6.74 -8.50 6.80
N ASN A 159 6.46 -9.80 6.83
CA ASN A 159 7.49 -10.83 6.59
C ASN A 159 8.19 -10.56 5.25
N ALA A 160 9.52 -10.63 5.22
CA ALA A 160 10.33 -10.42 4.02
C ALA A 160 9.90 -11.31 2.84
N ASP A 161 9.47 -12.55 3.11
CA ASP A 161 8.97 -13.45 2.06
C ASP A 161 7.70 -12.91 1.38
N VAL A 162 6.81 -12.28 2.16
CA VAL A 162 5.57 -11.65 1.66
C VAL A 162 5.93 -10.47 0.76
N VAL A 163 6.83 -9.59 1.23
CA VAL A 163 7.26 -8.41 0.47
C VAL A 163 7.94 -8.82 -0.83
N MET A 164 8.85 -9.79 -0.78
CA MET A 164 9.53 -10.33 -1.95
C MET A 164 8.54 -10.94 -2.95
N TYR A 165 7.53 -11.68 -2.48
CA TYR A 165 6.49 -12.23 -3.34
C TYR A 165 5.65 -11.15 -4.03
N LEU A 166 5.21 -10.13 -3.29
CA LEU A 166 4.46 -8.99 -3.84
C LEU A 166 5.31 -8.21 -4.87
N ARG A 167 6.61 -8.03 -4.62
CA ARG A 167 7.55 -7.43 -5.57
C ARG A 167 7.67 -8.26 -6.85
N ASN A 168 7.86 -9.57 -6.73
CA ASN A 168 7.95 -10.48 -7.87
C ASN A 168 6.70 -10.42 -8.75
N ILE A 169 5.51 -10.27 -8.14
CA ILE A 169 4.27 -10.04 -8.87
C ILE A 169 4.30 -8.69 -9.59
N ALA A 170 4.65 -7.61 -8.89
CA ALA A 170 4.68 -6.26 -9.45
C ALA A 170 5.61 -6.15 -10.66
N GLU A 171 6.80 -6.77 -10.59
CA GLU A 171 7.76 -6.84 -11.70
C GLU A 171 7.16 -7.49 -12.95
N ARG A 172 6.45 -8.62 -12.79
CA ARG A 172 5.81 -9.34 -13.90
C ARG A 172 4.61 -8.61 -14.47
N MET A 173 3.83 -7.94 -13.59
CA MET A 173 2.77 -7.04 -14.02
C MET A 173 3.32 -5.83 -14.78
N ASN A 174 4.52 -5.33 -14.43
CA ASN A 174 5.20 -4.27 -15.15
C ASN A 174 5.65 -4.71 -16.54
N SER A 175 6.35 -5.84 -16.64
CA SER A 175 6.76 -6.45 -17.92
C SER A 175 5.56 -6.73 -18.84
N GLY A 176 4.40 -7.05 -18.26
CA GLY A 176 3.14 -7.24 -18.97
C GLY A 176 2.31 -5.97 -19.22
N GLY A 177 2.82 -4.78 -18.90
CA GLY A 177 2.15 -3.50 -19.15
C GLY A 177 0.93 -3.21 -18.28
N ARG A 178 0.71 -3.96 -17.19
CA ARG A 178 -0.44 -3.83 -16.27
C ARG A 178 -0.07 -3.29 -14.88
N LEU A 179 1.08 -2.65 -14.75
CA LEU A 179 1.53 -2.09 -13.46
C LEU A 179 0.54 -1.09 -12.85
N GLY A 180 -0.11 -0.27 -13.68
CA GLY A 180 -1.11 0.70 -13.21
C GLY A 180 -2.31 0.06 -12.51
N GLU A 181 -2.67 -1.18 -12.86
CA GLU A 181 -3.69 -1.92 -12.13
C GLU A 181 -3.20 -2.40 -10.76
N CYS A 182 -1.95 -2.89 -10.70
CA CYS A 182 -1.29 -3.33 -9.48
C CYS A 182 -1.19 -2.18 -8.46
N VAL A 183 -0.73 -1.01 -8.91
CA VAL A 183 -0.62 0.20 -8.06
C VAL A 183 -2.00 0.65 -7.57
N ARG A 184 -3.03 0.58 -8.41
CA ARG A 184 -4.38 0.97 -8.04
C ARG A 184 -4.94 0.08 -6.92
N VAL A 185 -4.76 -1.24 -7.02
CA VAL A 185 -5.23 -2.16 -5.97
C VAL A 185 -4.41 -2.01 -4.70
N TYR A 186 -3.08 -1.80 -4.81
CA TYR A 186 -2.23 -1.47 -3.67
C TYR A 186 -2.76 -0.24 -2.93
N LYS A 187 -2.91 0.89 -3.63
CA LYS A 187 -3.42 2.15 -3.05
C LYS A 187 -4.79 1.95 -2.39
N SER A 188 -5.72 1.28 -3.07
CA SER A 188 -7.07 1.05 -2.54
C SER A 188 -7.06 0.27 -1.22
N LEU A 189 -6.27 -0.80 -1.13
CA LEU A 189 -6.18 -1.64 0.07
C LEU A 189 -5.47 -0.90 1.20
N ARG A 190 -4.36 -0.23 0.90
CA ARG A 190 -3.55 0.46 1.90
C ARG A 190 -4.21 1.73 2.43
N ILE A 191 -4.97 2.45 1.61
CA ILE A 191 -5.82 3.56 2.08
C ILE A 191 -6.88 3.04 3.06
N SER A 192 -7.58 1.96 2.74
CA SER A 192 -8.57 1.34 3.63
C SER A 192 -7.96 0.88 4.96
N PHE A 193 -6.78 0.27 4.90
CA PHE A 193 -6.00 -0.10 6.08
C PHE A 193 -5.65 1.13 6.93
N LEU A 194 -5.07 2.18 6.34
CA LEU A 194 -4.71 3.41 7.05
C LEU A 194 -5.93 4.10 7.66
N GLN A 195 -7.07 4.13 6.97
CA GLN A 195 -8.33 4.65 7.52
C GLN A 195 -8.77 3.87 8.75
N SER A 196 -8.66 2.54 8.72
CA SER A 196 -8.97 1.69 9.86
C SER A 196 -8.03 1.96 11.05
N GLN A 197 -6.74 2.21 10.79
CA GLN A 197 -5.77 2.61 11.81
C GLN A 197 -6.10 3.99 12.42
N LEU A 198 -6.45 4.98 11.59
CA LEU A 198 -6.84 6.31 12.06
C LEU A 198 -8.13 6.30 12.88
N LYS A 199 -9.10 5.46 12.48
CA LYS A 199 -10.33 5.25 13.24
C LYS A 199 -10.03 4.64 14.61
N ARG A 200 -9.11 3.68 14.70
CA ARG A 200 -8.64 3.12 15.96
C ARG A 200 -7.96 4.16 16.86
N LEU A 201 -7.22 5.10 16.26
CA LEU A 201 -6.63 6.24 16.95
C LEU A 201 -7.67 7.31 17.35
N ARG A 202 -8.97 7.09 17.09
CA ARG A 202 -10.09 8.02 17.38
C ARG A 202 -9.86 9.43 16.85
N PHE A 203 -9.14 9.54 15.73
CA PHE A 203 -8.84 10.83 15.07
C PHE A 203 -10.10 11.61 14.70
N GLU A 204 -11.18 10.91 14.34
CA GLU A 204 -12.47 11.51 14.04
C GLU A 204 -13.09 12.20 15.27
N GLU A 205 -12.91 11.64 16.46
CA GLU A 205 -13.46 12.19 17.71
C GLU A 205 -12.69 13.44 18.16
N LEU A 206 -11.40 13.44 17.88
CA LEU A 206 -10.51 14.58 18.01
C LEU A 206 -10.90 15.71 17.04
N SER A 207 -11.34 15.37 15.82
CA SER A 207 -11.75 16.29 14.76
C SER A 207 -13.17 16.83 14.89
N ARG A 208 -14.05 16.16 15.62
CA ARG A 208 -15.36 16.73 15.94
C ARG A 208 -15.18 17.94 16.86
N GLY A 209 -15.60 19.10 16.36
CA GLY A 209 -15.69 20.32 17.15
C GLY A 209 -16.61 20.11 18.36
N CYS A 210 -16.24 20.67 19.51
CA CYS A 210 -17.15 20.69 20.65
C CYS A 210 -18.25 21.71 20.33
N SER A 211 -19.48 21.23 20.08
CA SER A 211 -20.63 22.05 19.68
C SER A 211 -21.30 22.78 20.85
N THR A 212 -20.86 22.55 22.09
CA THR A 212 -21.44 23.16 23.29
C THR A 212 -20.58 24.32 23.76
N LYS A 213 -21.20 25.42 24.21
CA LYS A 213 -20.57 26.65 24.75
C LYS A 213 -19.72 26.46 26.03
N ARG A 214 -19.29 25.24 26.32
CA ARG A 214 -18.58 24.87 27.55
C ARG A 214 -17.43 23.93 27.22
N CYS A 215 -16.47 24.44 26.46
CA CYS A 215 -15.14 23.86 26.43
C CYS A 215 -14.36 24.57 27.53
N GLU A 216 -14.21 23.94 28.70
CA GLU A 216 -13.23 24.40 29.68
C GLU A 216 -11.86 24.37 28.97
N TRP A 217 -11.08 25.44 29.09
CA TRP A 217 -9.78 25.59 28.43
C TRP A 217 -8.87 24.37 28.65
N ASP A 218 -9.02 23.71 29.80
CA ASP A 218 -8.32 22.48 30.15
C ASP A 218 -8.70 21.29 29.24
N MET A 219 -9.98 21.12 28.89
CA MET A 219 -10.42 20.09 27.94
C MET A 219 -9.88 20.35 26.53
N LEU A 220 -9.82 21.62 26.11
CA LEU A 220 -9.21 21.96 24.82
C LEU A 220 -7.71 21.64 24.80
N LYS A 221 -7.00 21.95 25.88
CA LYS A 221 -5.57 21.66 26.02
C LYS A 221 -5.30 20.15 25.93
N VAL A 222 -6.08 19.34 26.65
CA VAL A 222 -5.99 17.86 26.57
C VAL A 222 -6.25 17.37 25.14
N LYS A 223 -7.26 17.90 24.44
CA LYS A 223 -7.51 17.54 23.04
C LYS A 223 -6.34 17.92 22.14
N MET A 224 -5.76 19.13 22.29
CA MET A 224 -4.60 19.58 21.51
C MET A 224 -3.37 18.69 21.74
N GLU A 225 -3.09 18.31 22.99
CA GLU A 225 -1.98 17.41 23.33
C GLU A 225 -2.19 16.03 22.67
N LEU A 226 -3.39 15.46 22.75
CA LEU A 226 -3.71 14.19 22.11
C LEU A 226 -3.60 14.26 20.58
N TRP A 227 -4.03 15.37 19.97
CA TRP A 227 -3.84 15.65 18.54
C TRP A 227 -2.37 15.62 18.13
N ILE A 228 -1.49 16.23 18.92
CA ILE A 228 -0.05 16.23 18.67
C ILE A 228 0.50 14.80 18.73
N GLN A 229 0.09 14.01 19.75
CA GLN A 229 0.55 12.63 19.90
C GLN A 229 0.09 11.74 18.73
N VAL A 230 -1.19 11.80 18.37
CA VAL A 230 -1.73 11.04 17.22
C VAL A 230 -1.05 11.46 15.92
N SER A 231 -0.81 12.76 15.71
CA SER A 231 -0.10 13.26 14.52
C SER A 231 1.32 12.70 14.43
N LYS A 232 2.06 12.62 15.54
CA LYS A 232 3.39 12.01 15.57
C LYS A 232 3.35 10.55 15.17
N ILE A 233 2.35 9.78 15.63
CA ILE A 233 2.18 8.37 15.25
C ILE A 233 1.91 8.26 13.75
N CYS A 234 1.00 9.07 13.21
CA CYS A 234 0.69 9.05 11.78
C CYS A 234 1.93 9.32 10.92
N VAL A 235 2.66 10.40 11.21
CA VAL A 235 3.81 10.83 10.41
C VAL A 235 5.01 9.89 10.59
N LYS A 236 5.40 9.61 11.83
CA LYS A 236 6.66 8.88 12.13
C LYS A 236 6.53 7.37 12.03
N ILE A 237 5.33 6.83 12.13
CA ILE A 237 5.13 5.38 12.20
C ILE A 237 4.32 4.91 11.00
N LEU A 238 3.07 5.33 10.86
CA LEU A 238 2.16 4.80 9.84
C LEU A 238 2.63 5.16 8.43
N PHE A 239 2.86 6.44 8.15
CA PHE A 239 3.26 6.90 6.82
C PHE A 239 4.69 6.50 6.46
N GLN A 240 5.60 6.49 7.43
CA GLN A 240 6.96 6.01 7.19
C GLN A 240 6.96 4.52 6.80
N ARG A 241 6.17 3.68 7.47
CA ARG A 241 6.05 2.26 7.12
C ARG A 241 5.36 2.03 5.79
N GLU A 242 4.32 2.81 5.51
CA GLU A 242 3.66 2.74 4.20
C GLU A 242 4.61 3.11 3.08
N LYS A 243 5.42 4.16 3.27
CA LYS A 243 6.47 4.54 2.33
C LYS A 243 7.47 3.41 2.12
N GLN A 244 8.01 2.83 3.20
CA GLN A 244 8.99 1.74 3.12
C GLN A 244 8.44 0.51 2.41
N LEU A 245 7.21 0.08 2.73
CA LEU A 245 6.57 -1.05 2.08
C LEU A 245 6.37 -0.79 0.58
N CYS A 246 5.94 0.43 0.25
CA CYS A 246 5.73 0.83 -1.12
C CYS A 246 7.04 0.85 -1.93
N GLU A 247 8.12 1.40 -1.36
CA GLU A 247 9.46 1.37 -1.93
C GLU A 247 9.93 -0.08 -2.13
N GLN A 248 9.83 -0.94 -1.11
CA GLN A 248 10.25 -2.33 -1.22
C GLN A 248 9.54 -3.10 -2.35
N ILE A 249 8.26 -2.80 -2.62
CA ILE A 249 7.49 -3.48 -3.67
C ILE A 249 7.71 -2.85 -5.07
N PHE A 250 7.80 -1.53 -5.16
CA PHE A 250 7.70 -0.81 -6.44
C PHE A 250 8.96 -0.05 -6.86
N GLU A 251 9.99 0.02 -6.02
CA GLU A 251 11.25 0.70 -6.36
C GLU A 251 11.84 0.15 -7.66
N GLY A 252 12.17 1.05 -8.59
CA GLY A 252 12.75 0.71 -9.89
C GLY A 252 11.74 0.27 -10.96
N LEU A 253 10.43 0.16 -10.67
CA LEU A 253 9.43 -0.28 -11.64
C LEU A 253 8.84 0.85 -12.51
N GLY A 254 9.49 2.01 -12.56
CA GLY A 254 9.07 3.14 -13.40
C GLY A 254 7.82 3.87 -12.89
N ILE A 255 7.41 3.62 -11.65
CA ILE A 255 6.31 4.35 -11.02
C ILE A 255 6.91 5.58 -10.33
N MET A 256 6.49 6.77 -10.75
CA MET A 256 6.56 7.96 -9.92
C MET A 256 5.31 7.96 -9.02
N LEU A 257 5.48 7.72 -7.72
CA LEU A 257 4.42 7.86 -6.71
C LEU A 257 4.51 9.21 -6.03
#